data_AF-A0A383BL26-F1
#
_entry.id   AF-A0A383BL26-F1
#
_cell.length_a   1.000
_cell.length_b   1.000
_cell.length_c   1.000
_cell.angle_alpha   90.00
_cell.angle_beta   90.00
_cell.angle_gamma   90.00
#
_symmetry.space_group_name_H-M   'P 1'
#
loop_
_entity.id
_entity.type
_entity.pdbx_description
1 polymer ?
#
loop_
_entity_poly.entity_id
_entity_poly.type
_entity_poly.pdbx_seq_one_letter_code
_entity_poly.pdbx_strand_id
1 'polypeptide(L)' 'MIGGADNKKQPAYLSFQALNKIMRNIDKPQFDYDGFKVVYDANPDFQAYVKNFDDKGVTLATKVEAPSDAQ' A
#
# COMPACT_ATOMS: atom_id res chain seq x y z
N MET A 1 -6.09 -12.79 31.53
CA MET A 1 -6.76 -12.57 30.23
C MET A 1 -5.83 -11.73 29.36
N ILE A 2 -5.02 -12.37 28.52
CA ILE A 2 -4.15 -11.71 27.54
C ILE A 2 -4.60 -12.28 26.19
N GLY A 3 -5.23 -11.46 25.35
CA GLY A 3 -5.80 -11.95 24.10
C GLY A 3 -6.80 -10.95 23.56
N GLY A 4 -6.31 -9.95 22.84
CA GLY A 4 -7.18 -9.00 22.18
C GLY A 4 -6.38 -7.98 21.40
N ALA A 5 -6.09 -8.29 20.13
CA ALA A 5 -6.12 -7.34 19.01
C ALA A 5 -5.60 -7.91 17.67
N ASP A 6 -5.26 -9.20 17.53
CA ASP A 6 -4.76 -9.73 16.26
C ASP A 6 -5.88 -10.11 15.28
N ASN A 7 -6.72 -9.15 14.87
CA ASN A 7 -7.60 -9.41 13.72
C ASN A 7 -8.14 -8.13 13.07
N LYS A 8 -7.25 -7.32 12.50
CA LYS A 8 -7.67 -6.37 11.48
C LYS A 8 -7.14 -6.83 10.13
N LYS A 9 -7.83 -7.83 9.55
CA LYS A 9 -7.86 -8.12 8.10
C LYS A 9 -8.48 -6.95 7.29
N GLN A 10 -8.20 -5.72 7.75
CA GLN A 10 -8.76 -4.50 7.22
C GLN A 10 -7.80 -4.02 6.13
N PRO A 11 -8.32 -3.73 4.94
CA PRO A 11 -7.49 -3.22 3.86
C PRO A 11 -6.78 -1.95 4.34
N ALA A 12 -5.46 -1.89 4.15
CA ALA A 12 -4.68 -0.71 4.47
C ALA A 12 -4.89 0.33 3.36
N TYR A 13 -5.42 1.49 3.73
CA TYR A 13 -5.54 2.64 2.82
C TYR A 13 -4.37 3.59 3.03
N LEU A 14 -3.67 3.91 1.95
CA LEU A 14 -2.55 4.84 1.91
C LEU A 14 -2.88 5.97 0.94
N SER A 15 -3.01 7.20 1.44
CA SER A 15 -3.20 8.36 0.57
C SER A 15 -1.91 8.73 -0.16
N PHE A 16 -2.01 9.28 -1.36
CA PHE A 16 -0.83 9.80 -2.07
C PHE A 16 -0.13 10.90 -1.28
N GLN A 17 -0.88 11.70 -0.52
CA GLN A 17 -0.28 12.66 0.42
C GLN A 17 0.56 11.98 1.50
N ALA A 18 0.11 10.85 2.05
CA ALA A 18 0.89 10.09 3.04
C ALA A 18 2.13 9.46 2.39
N LEU A 19 1.98 8.90 1.19
CA LEU A 19 3.11 8.38 0.41
C LEU A 19 4.12 9.49 0.09
N ASN A 20 3.67 10.67 -0.31
CA ASN A 20 4.52 11.83 -0.56
C ASN A 20 5.21 12.35 0.70
N LYS A 21 4.55 12.29 1.86
CA LYS A 21 5.22 12.59 3.14
C LYS A 21 6.36 11.62 3.44
N ILE A 22 6.20 10.33 3.12
CA ILE A 22 7.25 9.32 3.26
C ILE A 22 8.37 9.55 2.22
N MET A 23 8.00 9.78 0.96
CA MET A 23 8.94 9.94 -0.15
C MET A 23 9.65 11.31 -0.19
N ARG A 24 9.17 12.32 0.54
CA ARG A 24 9.86 13.61 0.71
C ARG A 24 11.29 13.46 1.23
N ASN A 25 11.59 12.37 1.92
CA ASN A 25 12.94 12.09 2.42
C ASN A 25 13.88 11.49 1.35
N ILE A 26 13.36 11.15 0.17
CA ILE A 26 14.08 10.38 -0.87
C ILE A 26 14.33 11.25 -2.13
N ASP A 27 13.96 12.54 -2.11
CA ASP A 27 14.08 13.50 -3.23
C ASP A 27 13.54 12.95 -4.57
N LYS A 28 12.59 12.02 -4.47
CA LYS A 28 11.90 11.42 -5.61
C LYS A 28 10.70 12.29 -5.99
N PRO A 29 10.31 12.29 -7.28
CA PRO A 29 9.11 13.00 -7.73
C PRO A 29 7.88 12.57 -6.94
N GLN A 30 6.92 13.49 -6.80
CA GLN A 30 5.66 13.22 -6.11
C GLN A 30 5.02 11.98 -6.70
N PHE A 31 4.69 11.04 -5.83
CA PHE A 31 3.93 9.85 -6.16
C PHE A 31 2.47 10.26 -6.28
N ASP A 32 2.05 10.45 -7.53
CA ASP A 32 0.70 10.80 -7.92
C ASP A 32 -0.01 9.58 -8.53
N TYR A 33 -1.28 9.79 -8.91
CA TYR A 33 -2.10 8.74 -9.52
C TYR A 33 -1.46 8.18 -10.79
N ASP A 34 -0.91 9.03 -11.66
CA ASP A 34 -0.31 8.62 -12.92
C ASP A 34 0.95 7.79 -12.70
N GLY A 35 1.83 8.22 -11.79
CA GLY A 35 3.01 7.44 -11.41
C GLY A 35 2.65 6.08 -10.82
N PHE A 36 1.63 6.04 -9.96
CA PHE A 36 1.12 4.78 -9.43
C PHE A 36 0.54 3.87 -10.52
N LYS A 37 -0.25 4.44 -11.43
CA LYS A 37 -0.88 3.71 -12.54
C LYS A 37 0.16 3.11 -13.47
N VAL A 38 1.21 3.85 -13.82
CA VAL A 38 2.31 3.31 -14.64
C VAL A 38 2.96 2.11 -13.98
N VAL A 39 3.24 2.17 -12.68
CA VAL A 39 3.83 1.04 -11.93
C VAL A 39 2.86 -0.13 -11.83
N TYR A 40 1.56 0.14 -11.62
CA TYR A 40 0.50 -0.86 -11.57
C TYR A 40 0.32 -1.57 -12.92
N ASP A 41 0.28 -0.83 -14.02
CA ASP A 41 0.13 -1.38 -15.37
C ASP A 41 1.40 -2.12 -15.83
N ALA A 42 2.58 -1.69 -15.39
CA ALA A 42 3.85 -2.32 -15.74
C ALA A 42 4.13 -3.62 -14.98
N ASN A 43 3.58 -3.80 -13.78
CA ASN A 43 3.89 -4.93 -12.89
C ASN A 43 2.62 -5.72 -12.53
N PRO A 44 2.32 -6.83 -13.22
CA PRO A 44 1.14 -7.65 -12.92
C PRO A 44 1.16 -8.24 -11.50
N ASP A 45 2.33 -8.57 -10.97
CA ASP A 45 2.48 -9.05 -9.59
C ASP A 45 2.08 -7.96 -8.58
N PHE A 46 2.40 -6.69 -8.86
CA PHE A 46 1.99 -5.57 -8.01
C PHE A 46 0.47 -5.41 -7.96
N GLN A 47 -0.23 -5.74 -9.06
CA GLN A 47 -1.69 -5.69 -9.12
C GLN A 47 -2.34 -6.66 -8.13
N ALA A 48 -1.73 -7.83 -7.88
CA ALA A 48 -2.25 -8.79 -6.90
C ALA A 48 -2.28 -8.25 -5.47
N TYR A 49 -1.43 -7.27 -5.16
CA TYR A 49 -1.32 -6.62 -3.85
C TYR A 49 -2.16 -5.35 -3.72
N VAL A 50 -2.75 -4.87 -4.80
CA VAL A 50 -3.55 -3.65 -4.84
C VAL A 50 -5.02 -4.02 -5.00
N LYS A 51 -5.82 -3.73 -3.97
CA LYS A 51 -7.26 -4.01 -3.99
C LYS A 51 -8.02 -3.00 -4.83
N ASN A 52 -7.66 -1.73 -4.69
CA ASN A 52 -8.22 -0.63 -5.45
C ASN A 52 -7.30 0.59 -5.35
N PHE A 53 -7.39 1.54 -6.27
CA PHE A 53 -6.73 2.83 -6.16
C PHE A 53 -7.58 3.90 -6.85
N ASP A 54 -7.51 5.12 -6.34
CA ASP A 54 -8.23 6.29 -6.82
C ASP A 54 -7.33 7.54 -6.76
N ASP A 55 -7.84 8.69 -7.16
CA ASP A 55 -7.08 9.96 -7.16
C ASP A 55 -6.60 10.40 -5.77
N LYS A 56 -7.14 9.83 -4.70
CA LYS A 56 -6.79 10.16 -3.32
C LYS A 56 -5.73 9.21 -2.76
N GLY A 57 -5.66 7.98 -3.25
CA GLY A 57 -4.68 7.00 -2.81
C GLY A 57 -4.92 5.56 -3.24
N VAL A 58 -4.22 4.64 -2.57
CA VAL A 58 -4.23 3.21 -2.84
C VAL A 58 -4.77 2.44 -1.64
N THR A 59 -5.63 1.47 -1.94
CA THR A 59 -6.11 0.43 -1.01
C THR A 59 -5.35 -0.86 -1.29
N LEU A 60 -4.58 -1.32 -0.32
CA LEU A 60 -3.83 -2.56 -0.41
C LEU A 60 -4.74 -3.77 -0.14
N ALA A 61 -4.56 -4.83 -0.93
CA ALA A 61 -5.19 -6.12 -0.72
C ALA A 61 -4.47 -6.84 0.42
N THR A 62 -4.92 -6.65 1.66
CA THR A 62 -4.41 -7.33 2.86
C THR A 62 -4.86 -8.80 2.93
N LYS A 63 -4.72 -9.54 1.82
CA LYS A 63 -4.75 -11.01 1.82
C LYS A 63 -3.36 -11.61 2.09
N VAL A 64 -2.33 -10.78 2.07
CA VAL A 64 -0.99 -11.15 2.47
C VAL A 64 -0.98 -11.14 3.99
N GLU A 65 -0.97 -12.34 4.58
CA GLU A 65 -0.14 -12.59 5.75
C GLU A 65 1.15 -11.81 5.49
N ALA A 66 1.35 -10.66 6.17
CA ALA A 66 2.66 -10.03 6.20
C ALA A 66 3.65 -11.18 6.33
N PRO A 67 4.69 -11.32 5.47
CA PRO A 67 5.64 -12.40 5.64
C PRO A 67 6.02 -12.35 7.10
N SER A 68 5.53 -13.34 7.86
CA SER A 68 5.68 -13.36 9.31
C SER A 68 7.16 -13.18 9.48
N ASP A 69 7.52 -12.07 10.13
CA ASP A 69 8.88 -11.71 10.45
C ASP A 69 9.57 -13.02 10.81
N ALA A 70 10.51 -13.42 9.95
CA ALA A 70 11.06 -14.76 9.95
C ALA A 70 11.52 -15.10 11.37
N GLN A 71 11.16 -16.31 11.80
CA GLN A 71 11.58 -17.06 12.99
C GLN A 71 12.71 -16.48 13.85
#